data_AF-A0A3M6HVV5-F1
#
_entry.id   AF-A0A3M6HVV5-F1
#
_cell.length_a   1.000
_cell.length_b   1.000
_cell.length_c   1.000
_cell.angle_alpha   90.00
_cell.angle_beta   90.00
_cell.angle_gamma   90.00
#
_symmetry.space_group_name_H-M   'P 1'
#
loop_
_entity.id
_entity.type
_entity.pdbx_description
1 polymer ?
#
loop_
_entity_poly.entity_id
_entity_poly.type
_entity_poly.pdbx_seq_one_letter_code
_entity_poly.pdbx_strand_id
1 'polypeptide(L)'
;MLQLRSLLPSVSKEVKMSMVELDAIQGHFRMCLSTLEILANIRPADLDKVAGESFKTSLDNDYRQIRRQLIGMARALQTGATERLVRTSESAPAQPVIPAELMGYHLMTQQLAQNLDGLQARLAKTAKRWKF
;
A
#
# COMPACT_ATOMS: atom_id res chain seq x y z
N MET A 1 -3.84 2.68 24.09
CA MET A 1 -4.32 2.74 22.70
C MET A 1 -5.83 2.93 22.72
N LEU A 2 -6.35 4.05 22.21
CA LEU A 2 -7.81 4.24 22.04
C LEU A 2 -8.36 3.09 21.18
N GLN A 3 -9.37 2.38 21.67
CA GLN A 3 -10.01 1.30 20.90
C GLN A 3 -10.71 1.92 19.69
N LEU A 4 -10.04 1.95 18.53
CA LEU A 4 -10.56 2.45 17.24
C LEU A 4 -11.97 1.92 16.89
N ARG A 5 -12.34 0.75 17.44
CA ARG A 5 -13.68 0.17 17.30
C ARG A 5 -14.80 1.05 17.88
N SER A 6 -14.58 1.78 18.97
CA SER A 6 -15.61 2.66 19.54
C SER A 6 -15.82 3.95 18.73
N LEU A 7 -14.88 4.29 17.84
CA LEU A 7 -14.93 5.49 17.00
C LEU A 7 -15.63 5.25 15.65
N LEU A 8 -15.71 4.00 15.19
CA LEU A 8 -16.31 3.64 13.89
C LEU A 8 -17.74 4.16 13.69
N PRO A 9 -18.67 4.08 14.67
CA PRO A 9 -20.01 4.62 14.50
C PRO A 9 -20.03 6.14 14.34
N SER A 10 -19.13 6.85 15.03
CA SER A 10 -19.00 8.31 14.94
C SER A 10 -18.40 8.72 13.59
N VAL A 11 -17.31 8.06 13.18
CA VAL A 11 -16.61 8.30 11.91
C VAL A 11 -17.52 7.96 10.72
N SER A 12 -18.34 6.92 10.82
CA SER A 12 -19.34 6.55 9.81
C SER A 12 -20.33 7.70 9.53
N LYS A 13 -20.82 8.36 10.59
CA LYS A 13 -21.74 9.50 10.48
C LYS A 13 -21.04 10.75 9.93
N GLU A 14 -19.82 11.00 10.36
CA GLU A 14 -19.04 12.19 9.97
C GLU A 14 -18.61 12.14 8.49
N VAL A 15 -18.11 10.98 8.05
CA VAL A 15 -17.59 10.75 6.68
C VAL A 15 -18.69 10.25 5.72
N LYS A 16 -19.94 10.09 6.21
CA LYS A 16 -21.10 9.59 5.45
C LYS A 16 -20.79 8.29 4.69
N MET A 17 -20.16 7.35 5.39
CA MET A 17 -19.71 6.07 4.85
C MET A 17 -20.25 4.92 5.67
N SER A 18 -20.63 3.80 5.04
CA SER A 18 -21.15 2.64 5.76
C SER A 18 -20.06 2.03 6.65
N MET A 19 -20.47 1.43 7.77
CA MET A 19 -19.54 0.71 8.65
C MET A 19 -18.83 -0.43 7.90
N VAL A 20 -19.54 -1.11 6.99
CA VAL A 20 -18.96 -2.16 6.13
C VAL A 20 -17.79 -1.66 5.28
N GLU A 21 -17.91 -0.46 4.68
CA GLU A 21 -16.82 0.09 3.86
C GLU A 21 -15.65 0.59 4.73
N LEU A 22 -15.95 1.18 5.90
CA LEU A 22 -14.93 1.53 6.90
C LEU A 22 -14.15 0.31 7.38
N ASP A 23 -14.84 -0.78 7.71
CA ASP A 23 -14.22 -2.03 8.14
C ASP A 23 -13.37 -2.64 7.02
N ALA A 24 -13.84 -2.58 5.77
CA ALA A 24 -13.07 -3.04 4.62
C ALA A 24 -11.78 -2.22 4.43
N ILE A 25 -11.85 -0.89 4.53
CA ILE A 25 -10.67 -0.01 4.46
C ILE A 25 -9.69 -0.35 5.60
N GLN A 26 -10.18 -0.49 6.84
CA GLN A 26 -9.34 -0.89 7.97
C GLN A 26 -8.73 -2.28 7.78
N GLY A 27 -9.46 -3.22 7.18
CA GLY A 27 -8.96 -4.55 6.83
C GLY A 27 -7.77 -4.47 5.87
N HIS A 28 -7.88 -3.66 4.81
CA HIS A 28 -6.77 -3.43 3.87
C HIS A 28 -5.55 -2.76 4.55
N PHE A 29 -5.76 -1.80 5.46
CA PHE A 29 -4.66 -1.22 6.23
C PHE A 29 -3.94 -2.28 7.08
N ARG A 30 -4.68 -3.18 7.74
CA ARG A 30 -4.09 -4.28 8.52
C ARG A 30 -3.29 -5.22 7.63
N MET A 31 -3.81 -5.58 6.45
CA MET A 31 -3.06 -6.39 5.47
C MET A 31 -1.75 -5.72 5.05
N CYS A 32 -1.78 -4.41 4.73
CA CYS A 32 -0.56 -3.67 4.39
C CYS A 32 0.46 -3.70 5.53
N LEU A 33 0.01 -3.48 6.78
CA LEU A 33 0.88 -3.52 7.95
C LEU A 33 1.49 -4.91 8.16
N SER A 34 0.68 -5.97 8.10
CA SER A 34 1.17 -7.34 8.24
C SER A 34 2.17 -7.72 7.14
N THR A 35 1.95 -7.29 5.89
CA THR A 35 2.93 -7.51 4.81
C THR A 35 4.23 -6.75 5.06
N LEU A 36 4.17 -5.51 5.57
CA LEU A 36 5.37 -4.74 5.93
C LEU A 36 6.15 -5.40 7.08
N GLU A 37 5.44 -5.93 8.08
CA GLU A 37 6.04 -6.68 9.19
C GLU A 37 6.75 -7.95 8.68
N ILE A 38 6.11 -8.70 7.79
CA ILE A 38 6.73 -9.87 7.14
C ILE A 38 7.98 -9.44 6.38
N LEU A 39 7.87 -8.43 5.51
CA LEU A 39 8.99 -7.89 4.73
C LEU A 39 10.17 -7.47 5.60
N ALA A 40 9.91 -6.87 6.77
CA ALA A 40 10.95 -6.50 7.71
C ALA A 40 11.67 -7.74 8.29
N ASN A 41 10.94 -8.82 8.56
CA ASN A 41 11.48 -10.06 9.13
C ASN A 41 12.22 -10.93 8.10
N ILE A 42 11.77 -10.93 6.84
CA ILE A 42 12.38 -11.75 5.77
C ILE A 42 13.41 -10.98 4.94
N ARG A 43 13.72 -9.72 5.30
CA ARG A 43 14.70 -8.90 4.58
C ARG A 43 16.08 -9.57 4.65
N PRO A 44 16.70 -9.90 3.51
CA PRO A 44 18.05 -10.48 3.49
C PRO A 44 19.08 -9.49 4.02
N ALA A 45 19.95 -9.92 4.94
CA ALA A 45 21.02 -9.08 5.49
C ALA A 45 22.03 -8.63 4.42
N ASP A 46 22.29 -9.50 3.44
CA ASP A 46 23.21 -9.28 2.33
C ASP A 46 22.47 -8.99 1.01
N LEU A 47 21.31 -8.32 1.07
CA LEU A 47 20.48 -8.02 -0.11
C LEU A 47 21.33 -7.44 -1.26
N ASP A 48 22.26 -6.52 -0.95
CA ASP A 48 23.12 -5.90 -1.95
C ASP A 48 24.19 -6.83 -2.55
N LYS A 49 24.56 -7.91 -1.87
CA LYS A 49 25.54 -8.88 -2.39
C LYS A 49 24.87 -9.96 -3.23
N VAL A 50 23.67 -10.36 -2.86
CA VAL A 50 22.92 -11.43 -3.53
C VAL A 50 22.10 -10.89 -4.70
N ALA A 51 21.67 -9.62 -4.65
CA ALA A 51 20.90 -9.00 -5.72
C ALA A 51 21.80 -8.61 -6.90
N GLY A 52 21.57 -9.24 -8.05
CA GLY A 52 22.08 -8.75 -9.33
C GLY A 52 21.55 -7.36 -9.67
N GLU A 53 22.24 -6.64 -10.57
CA GLU A 53 21.92 -5.25 -10.96
C GLU A 53 20.48 -5.10 -11.50
N SER A 54 20.00 -6.09 -12.27
CA SER A 54 18.63 -6.11 -12.80
C SER A 54 17.59 -6.21 -11.68
N PHE A 55 17.81 -7.08 -10.69
CA PHE A 55 16.91 -7.24 -9.55
C PHE A 55 16.91 -6.02 -8.64
N LYS A 56 18.09 -5.42 -8.38
CA LYS A 56 18.19 -4.15 -7.63
C LYS A 56 17.38 -3.04 -8.29
N THR A 57 17.55 -2.89 -9.61
CA THR A 57 16.80 -1.87 -10.37
C THR A 57 15.29 -2.10 -10.30
N SER A 58 14.85 -3.36 -10.35
CA SER A 58 13.43 -3.71 -10.18
C SER A 58 12.92 -3.36 -8.77
N LEU A 59 13.63 -3.76 -7.71
CA LEU A 59 13.25 -3.45 -6.33
C LEU A 59 13.20 -1.94 -6.08
N ASP A 60 14.16 -1.18 -6.60
CA ASP A 60 14.18 0.27 -6.50
C ASP A 60 12.97 0.91 -7.18
N ASN A 61 12.54 0.37 -8.33
CA ASN A 61 11.32 0.80 -9.00
C ASN A 61 10.09 0.51 -8.14
N ASP A 62 9.99 -0.70 -7.57
CA ASP A 62 8.90 -1.09 -6.68
C ASP A 62 8.84 -0.17 -5.45
N TYR A 63 9.98 0.10 -4.80
CA TYR A 63 10.05 0.99 -3.64
C TYR A 63 9.66 2.43 -3.97
N ARG A 64 10.18 2.98 -5.07
CA ARG A 64 9.80 4.32 -5.54
C ARG A 64 8.29 4.39 -5.80
N GLN A 65 7.75 3.33 -6.40
CA GLN A 65 6.35 3.24 -6.74
C GLN A 65 5.46 3.18 -5.50
N ILE A 66 5.71 2.23 -4.60
CA ILE A 66 5.04 2.10 -3.30
C ILE A 66 5.09 3.42 -2.52
N ARG A 67 6.26 4.07 -2.47
CA ARG A 67 6.43 5.36 -1.78
C ARG A 67 5.56 6.46 -2.38
N ARG A 68 5.53 6.59 -3.72
CA ARG A 68 4.68 7.58 -4.40
C ARG A 68 3.21 7.34 -4.10
N GLN A 69 2.77 6.09 -4.13
CA GLN A 69 1.39 5.69 -3.87
C GLN A 69 0.97 6.04 -2.43
N LEU A 70 1.79 5.66 -1.44
CA LEU A 70 1.55 5.97 -0.03
C LEU A 70 1.44 7.48 0.21
N ILE A 71 2.37 8.28 -0.36
CA ILE A 71 2.33 9.74 -0.25
C ILE A 71 1.07 10.31 -0.95
N GLY A 72 0.68 9.76 -2.10
CA GLY A 72 -0.53 10.13 -2.81
C GLY A 72 -1.79 9.92 -1.98
N MET A 73 -1.93 8.73 -1.37
CA MET A 73 -3.04 8.41 -0.48
C MET A 73 -3.05 9.28 0.77
N ALA A 74 -1.89 9.48 1.42
CA ALA A 74 -1.77 10.34 2.60
C ALA A 74 -2.21 11.78 2.31
N ARG A 75 -1.75 12.35 1.18
CA ARG A 75 -2.17 13.70 0.76
C ARG A 75 -3.65 13.78 0.44
N ALA A 76 -4.21 12.76 -0.20
CA ALA A 76 -5.65 12.72 -0.48
C ALA A 76 -6.47 12.70 0.82
N LEU A 77 -6.03 11.93 1.82
CA LEU A 77 -6.68 11.87 3.13
C LEU A 77 -6.52 13.15 3.95
N GLN A 78 -5.38 13.83 3.86
CA GLN A 78 -5.08 15.02 4.66
C GLN A 78 -5.66 16.31 4.08
N THR A 79 -5.62 16.48 2.75
CA THR A 79 -5.93 17.77 2.09
C THR A 79 -7.02 17.67 1.03
N GLY A 80 -7.62 16.49 0.82
CA GLY A 80 -8.64 16.30 -0.21
C GLY A 80 -8.13 16.31 -1.64
N ALA A 81 -6.81 16.19 -1.85
CA ALA A 81 -6.18 16.09 -3.17
C ALA A 81 -6.43 14.72 -3.85
N THR A 82 -7.71 14.40 -4.07
CA THR A 82 -8.22 13.09 -4.48
C THR A 82 -7.85 12.70 -5.91
N GLU A 83 -7.43 13.66 -6.75
CA GLU A 83 -6.87 13.42 -8.09
C GLU A 83 -5.68 12.43 -8.06
N ARG A 84 -4.92 12.42 -6.96
CA ARG A 84 -3.78 11.51 -6.78
C ARG A 84 -4.19 10.05 -6.56
N LEU A 85 -5.45 9.80 -6.20
CA LEU A 85 -5.98 8.44 -6.04
C LEU A 85 -6.34 7.78 -7.38
N VAL A 86 -6.52 8.56 -8.44
CA VAL A 86 -6.91 8.06 -9.77
C VAL A 86 -5.69 7.72 -10.64
N ARG A 87 -4.49 8.19 -10.27
CA ARG A 87 -3.26 7.86 -10.99
C ARG A 87 -2.88 6.40 -10.74
N THR A 88 -3.35 5.52 -11.62
CA THR A 88 -2.83 4.16 -11.76
C THR A 88 -1.38 4.29 -12.18
N SER A 89 -0.51 3.64 -11.44
CA SER A 89 0.91 3.68 -11.77
C SER A 89 1.20 2.62 -12.81
N GLU A 90 1.36 3.06 -14.06
CA GLU A 90 1.96 2.24 -15.10
C GLU A 90 3.42 1.98 -14.71
N SER A 91 3.66 0.80 -14.17
CA SER A 91 5.00 0.23 -14.14
C SER A 91 4.83 -1.18 -14.67
N ALA A 92 5.11 -1.37 -15.95
CA ALA A 92 5.38 -2.69 -16.50
C ALA A 92 6.90 -2.89 -16.36
N PRO A 93 7.39 -3.64 -15.35
CA PRO A 93 8.80 -3.91 -15.28
C PRO A 93 9.13 -5.05 -16.25
N ALA A 94 10.30 -4.97 -16.89
CA ALA A 94 10.95 -6.16 -17.42
C ALA A 94 11.08 -7.19 -16.29
N GLN A 95 10.74 -8.46 -16.53
CA GLN A 95 10.86 -9.51 -15.52
C GLN A 95 12.34 -9.69 -15.16
N PRO A 96 12.79 -9.28 -13.97
CA PRO A 96 14.18 -9.47 -13.58
C PRO A 96 14.43 -10.97 -13.35
N VAL A 97 15.68 -11.40 -13.53
CA VAL A 97 16.11 -12.70 -13.02
C VAL A 97 16.22 -12.58 -11.50
N ILE A 98 15.38 -13.32 -10.78
CA ILE A 98 15.28 -13.27 -9.32
C ILE A 98 16.06 -14.46 -8.75
N PRO A 99 17.11 -14.23 -7.93
CA PRO A 99 17.76 -15.29 -7.17
C PRO A 99 16.75 -16.03 -6.27
N ALA A 100 16.88 -17.35 -6.14
CA ALA A 100 15.93 -18.16 -5.37
C ALA A 100 15.79 -17.70 -3.91
N GLU A 101 16.90 -17.23 -3.32
CA GLU A 101 16.96 -16.70 -1.95
C GLU A 101 16.17 -15.39 -1.79
N LEU A 102 15.96 -14.65 -2.88
CA LEU A 102 15.26 -13.36 -2.90
C LEU A 102 13.80 -13.49 -3.36
N MET A 103 13.38 -14.67 -3.82
CA MET A 103 12.05 -14.90 -4.35
C MET A 103 10.96 -14.57 -3.33
N GLY A 104 11.09 -15.05 -2.09
CA GLY A 104 10.12 -14.77 -1.02
C GLY A 104 9.99 -13.27 -0.73
N TYR A 105 11.13 -12.56 -0.70
CA TYR A 105 11.16 -11.12 -0.48
C TYR A 105 10.49 -10.34 -1.63
N HIS A 106 10.76 -10.74 -2.88
CA HIS A 106 10.14 -10.14 -4.05
C HIS A 106 8.62 -10.34 -4.08
N LEU A 107 8.15 -11.58 -3.85
CA LEU A 107 6.73 -11.90 -3.82
C LEU A 107 5.98 -11.10 -2.75
N MET A 108 6.57 -10.94 -1.56
CA MET A 108 5.97 -10.12 -0.51
C MET A 108 5.96 -8.62 -0.87
N THR A 109 6.94 -8.14 -1.64
CA THR A 109 6.95 -6.77 -2.14
C THR A 109 5.83 -6.55 -3.15
N GLN A 110 5.60 -7.50 -4.07
CA GLN A 110 4.47 -7.48 -4.98
C GLN A 110 3.12 -7.57 -4.25
N GLN A 111 3.02 -8.43 -3.23
CA GLN A 111 1.81 -8.53 -2.42
C GLN A 111 1.49 -7.20 -1.71
N LEU A 112 2.50 -6.49 -1.22
CA LEU A 112 2.32 -5.16 -0.64
C LEU A 112 1.78 -4.17 -1.68
N ALA A 113 2.34 -4.15 -2.89
CA ALA A 113 1.85 -3.29 -3.97
C ALA A 113 0.37 -3.57 -4.30
N GLN A 114 -0.02 -4.84 -4.42
CA GLN A 114 -1.42 -5.23 -4.66
C GLN A 114 -2.35 -4.83 -3.51
N ASN A 115 -1.90 -4.97 -2.26
CA ASN A 115 -2.67 -4.55 -1.09
C ASN A 115 -2.91 -3.03 -1.10
N LEU A 116 -1.89 -2.25 -1.51
CA LEU A 116 -1.97 -0.80 -1.65
C LEU A 116 -2.87 -0.38 -2.81
N ASP A 117 -2.85 -1.09 -3.93
CA ASP A 117 -3.76 -0.84 -5.05
C ASP A 117 -5.22 -1.04 -4.64
N GLY A 118 -5.51 -2.14 -3.93
CA GLY A 118 -6.84 -2.39 -3.38
C GLY A 118 -7.29 -1.31 -2.40
N LEU A 119 -6.38 -0.84 -1.54
CA LEU A 119 -6.65 0.25 -0.61
C LEU A 119 -6.91 1.57 -1.36
N GLN A 120 -6.06 1.93 -2.31
CA GLN A 120 -6.18 3.14 -3.12
C GLN A 120 -7.50 3.16 -3.89
N ALA A 121 -7.91 2.04 -4.49
CA ALA A 121 -9.17 1.93 -5.22
C ALA A 121 -10.39 2.17 -4.31
N ARG A 122 -10.38 1.63 -3.08
CA ARG A 122 -11.44 1.89 -2.09
C ARG A 122 -11.45 3.33 -1.61
N LEU A 123 -10.28 3.92 -1.38
CA LEU A 123 -10.18 5.35 -1.06
C LEU A 123 -10.71 6.21 -2.22
N ALA A 124 -10.34 5.92 -3.46
CA ALA A 124 -10.83 6.63 -4.65
C ALA A 124 -12.36 6.56 -4.78
N LYS A 125 -12.96 5.38 -4.53
CA LYS A 125 -14.41 5.18 -4.54
C LYS A 125 -15.13 6.04 -3.50
N THR A 126 -14.50 6.28 -2.36
CA THR A 126 -15.11 7.00 -1.23
C THR A 126 -14.76 8.49 -1.25
N ALA A 127 -13.71 8.89 -1.97
CA ALA A 127 -13.19 10.24 -2.10
C ALA A 127 -14.25 11.32 -2.38
N LYS A 128 -15.23 11.03 -3.24
CA LYS A 128 -16.32 11.96 -3.60
C LYS A 128 -17.22 12.35 -2.41
N ARG A 129 -17.15 11.62 -1.30
CA ARG A 129 -17.99 11.84 -0.10
C ARG A 129 -17.24 12.53 1.03
N TRP A 130 -15.92 12.70 0.90
CA TRP A 130 -15.10 13.32 1.93
C TRP A 130 -15.40 14.82 1.99
N LYS A 131 -15.45 15.37 3.21
CA LYS A 131 -15.57 16.81 3.44
C LYS A 131 -14.18 17.38 3.71
N PHE A 132 -13.73 18.29 2.86
CA PHE A 132 -12.53 19.12 3.08
C PHE A 132 -12.91 20.58 3.00
#